data_AF-A0A7Y3D956-F1
#
_entry.id   AF-A0A7Y3D956-F1
#
_cell.length_a   1.000
_cell.length_b   1.000
_cell.length_c   1.000
_cell.angle_alpha   90.00
_cell.angle_beta   90.00
_cell.angle_gamma   90.00
#
_symmetry.space_group_name_H-M   'P 1'
#
loop_
_entity.id
_entity.type
_entity.pdbx_description
1 polymer ?
#
loop_
_entity_poly.entity_id
_entity_poly.type
_entity_poly.pdbx_seq_one_letter_code
_entity_poly.pdbx_strand_id
1 'polypeptide(L)'
;TWPRQIPIEGEPADVVEIVEAYGQWLAGSDLAKLFVNAEPGAILIGDQREFCRSWPNQQEVTVPGSHFIQEDSPDEIGQAIADWRRRI
;
A
#
# COMPACT_ATOMS: atom_id res chain seq x y z
N THR A 1 14.14 9.00 -15.03
CA THR A 1 13.50 9.84 -13.99
C THR A 1 12.41 9.02 -13.33
N TRP A 2 12.04 9.33 -12.09
CA TRP A 2 11.14 8.47 -11.31
C TRP A 2 9.76 8.21 -11.95
N PRO A 3 9.03 9.21 -12.52
CA PRO A 3 7.72 8.94 -13.13
C PRO A 3 7.76 7.94 -14.29
N ARG A 4 8.91 7.80 -14.96
CA ARG A 4 9.13 6.81 -16.05
C ARG A 4 9.43 5.39 -15.54
N GLN A 5 9.30 5.17 -14.23
CA GLN A 5 9.51 3.87 -13.59
C GLN A 5 8.21 3.32 -12.99
N ILE A 6 7.08 4.03 -13.12
CA ILE A 6 5.80 3.49 -12.67
C ILE A 6 5.40 2.35 -13.62
N PRO A 7 5.16 1.13 -13.12
CA PRO A 7 4.82 -0.02 -13.95
C PRO A 7 3.39 0.14 -14.49
N ILE A 8 3.28 0.46 -15.77
CA ILE A 8 1.98 0.66 -16.45
C ILE A 8 2.03 -0.12 -17.77
N GLU A 9 0.99 -0.89 -18.05
CA GLU A 9 0.84 -1.67 -19.30
C GLU A 9 2.06 -2.57 -19.60
N GLY A 10 2.72 -3.08 -18.56
CA GLY A 10 3.87 -3.98 -18.70
C GLY A 10 5.23 -3.29 -18.81
N GLU A 11 5.31 -1.97 -18.68
CA GLU A 11 6.57 -1.21 -18.82
C GLU A 11 6.86 -0.30 -17.61
N PRO A 12 8.15 -0.12 -17.24
CA PRO A 12 9.31 -0.81 -17.79
C PRO A 12 9.41 -2.24 -17.26
N ALA A 13 9.75 -3.19 -18.14
CA ALA A 13 9.66 -4.63 -17.87
C ALA A 13 10.41 -5.09 -16.59
N ASP A 14 11.56 -4.50 -16.30
CA ASP A 14 12.34 -4.80 -15.09
C ASP A 14 11.63 -4.37 -13.81
N VAL A 15 10.97 -3.21 -13.81
CA VAL A 15 10.19 -2.76 -12.66
C VAL A 15 8.89 -3.55 -12.52
N VAL A 16 8.25 -3.94 -13.63
CA VAL A 16 7.08 -4.83 -13.60
C VAL A 16 7.44 -6.14 -12.94
N GLU A 17 8.53 -6.79 -13.35
CA GLU A 17 9.00 -8.05 -12.77
C GLU A 17 9.24 -7.92 -11.25
N ILE A 18 9.89 -6.84 -10.82
CA ILE A 18 10.14 -6.59 -9.39
C ILE A 18 8.83 -6.40 -8.62
N VAL A 19 7.89 -5.63 -9.16
CA VAL A 19 6.59 -5.33 -8.52
C VAL A 19 5.72 -6.58 -8.41
N GLU A 20 5.65 -7.38 -9.47
CA GLU A 20 4.93 -8.64 -9.47
C GLU A 20 5.54 -9.63 -8.47
N ALA A 21 6.87 -9.75 -8.44
CA ALA A 21 7.57 -10.67 -7.55
C ALA A 21 7.30 -10.35 -6.07
N TYR A 22 7.45 -9.09 -5.64
CA TYR A 22 7.15 -8.74 -4.24
C TYR A 22 5.64 -8.78 -3.96
N GLY A 23 4.79 -8.45 -4.93
CA GLY A 23 3.34 -8.47 -4.79
C GLY A 23 2.82 -9.89 -4.51
N GLN A 24 3.30 -10.88 -5.27
CA GLN A 24 3.00 -12.29 -5.06
C GLN A 24 3.53 -12.79 -3.70
N TRP A 25 4.74 -12.39 -3.32
CA TRP A 25 5.30 -12.74 -2.01
C TRP A 25 4.46 -12.16 -0.86
N LEU A 26 4.06 -10.88 -0.92
CA LEU A 26 3.21 -10.25 0.09
C LEU A 26 1.83 -10.90 0.19
N ALA A 27 1.26 -11.32 -0.95
CA ALA A 27 -0.04 -11.99 -1.01
C ALA A 27 -0.03 -13.40 -0.38
N GLY A 28 1.13 -14.06 -0.28
CA GLY A 28 1.28 -15.39 0.34
C GLY A 28 1.97 -15.38 1.72
N SER A 29 2.46 -14.24 2.19
CA SER A 29 3.30 -14.14 3.39
C SER A 29 2.51 -13.82 4.64
N ASP A 30 2.73 -14.57 5.72
CA ASP A 30 2.16 -14.31 7.06
C ASP A 30 2.81 -13.12 7.80
N LEU A 31 3.70 -12.37 7.15
CA LEU A 31 4.23 -11.13 7.71
C LEU A 31 3.07 -10.21 8.12
N ALA A 32 3.10 -9.69 9.34
CA ALA A 32 2.12 -8.73 9.82
C ALA A 32 2.19 -7.44 8.98
N LYS A 33 1.03 -6.91 8.57
CA LYS A 33 0.93 -5.72 7.71
C LYS A 33 -0.04 -4.70 8.31
N LEU A 34 0.30 -3.43 8.21
CA LEU A 34 -0.65 -2.32 8.38
C LEU A 34 -0.85 -1.67 7.01
N PHE A 35 -2.05 -1.81 6.45
CA PHE A 35 -2.45 -1.12 5.23
C PHE A 35 -3.14 0.20 5.58
N VAL A 36 -2.46 1.31 5.27
CA VAL A 36 -3.03 2.66 5.40
C VAL A 36 -3.66 3.03 4.05
N ASN A 37 -4.96 2.80 3.93
CA ASN A 37 -5.77 3.22 2.79
C ASN A 37 -6.10 4.72 2.88
N ALA A 38 -6.35 5.36 1.74
CA ALA A 38 -6.69 6.78 1.67
C ALA A 38 -7.96 7.02 0.85
N GLU A 39 -8.73 8.05 1.22
CA GLU A 39 -9.92 8.51 0.50
C GLU A 39 -9.82 10.03 0.25
N PRO A 40 -9.91 10.50 -1.01
CA PRO A 40 -10.19 9.74 -2.23
C PRO A 40 -8.99 8.92 -2.77
N GLY A 41 -7.80 9.11 -2.21
CA GLY A 41 -6.58 8.46 -2.69
C GLY A 41 -6.06 9.05 -4.02
N ALA A 42 -5.08 8.37 -4.62
CA ALA A 42 -4.48 8.78 -5.89
C ALA A 42 -4.05 7.58 -6.74
N ILE A 43 -2.97 6.90 -6.31
CA ILE A 43 -2.42 5.75 -7.03
C ILE A 43 -3.16 4.50 -6.59
N LEU A 44 -3.09 4.11 -5.31
CA LEU A 44 -3.62 2.84 -4.80
C LEU A 44 -5.16 2.87 -4.60
N ILE A 45 -5.90 2.86 -5.71
CA ILE A 45 -7.37 2.80 -5.79
C ILE A 45 -7.81 1.65 -6.70
N GLY A 46 -9.11 1.35 -6.77
CA GLY A 46 -9.65 0.33 -7.69
C GLY A 46 -9.05 -1.07 -7.50
N ASP A 47 -8.80 -1.79 -8.58
CA ASP A 47 -8.40 -3.21 -8.56
C ASP A 47 -7.10 -3.47 -7.78
N GLN A 48 -6.11 -2.59 -7.89
CA GLN A 48 -4.85 -2.71 -7.14
C GLN A 48 -5.04 -2.54 -5.64
N ARG A 49 -6.01 -1.72 -5.20
CA ARG A 49 -6.40 -1.63 -3.79
C ARG A 49 -7.04 -2.93 -3.33
N GLU A 50 -7.97 -3.48 -4.12
CA GLU A 50 -8.63 -4.75 -3.78
C GLU A 50 -7.64 -5.92 -3.77
N PHE A 51 -6.63 -5.90 -4.65
CA PHE A 51 -5.52 -6.86 -4.60
C PHE A 51 -4.75 -6.75 -3.29
N CYS A 52 -4.34 -5.56 -2.84
CA CYS A 52 -3.65 -5.39 -1.56
C CYS A 52 -4.49 -5.82 -0.35
N ARG A 53 -5.82 -5.64 -0.40
CA ARG A 53 -6.77 -6.10 0.64
C ARG A 53 -6.87 -7.61 0.76
N SER A 54 -6.50 -8.35 -0.29
CA SER A 54 -6.51 -9.81 -0.26
C SER A 54 -5.35 -10.41 0.55
N TRP A 55 -4.35 -9.60 0.93
CA TRP A 55 -3.14 -10.10 1.60
C TRP A 55 -3.43 -10.56 3.03
N PRO A 56 -2.83 -11.67 3.49
CA PRO A 56 -3.07 -12.22 4.82
C PRO A 56 -2.41 -11.38 5.92
N ASN A 57 -2.81 -11.60 7.18
CA ASN A 57 -2.25 -10.92 8.38
C ASN A 57 -2.14 -9.39 8.22
N GLN A 58 -3.17 -8.77 7.64
CA GLN A 58 -3.22 -7.34 7.37
C GLN A 58 -4.29 -6.68 8.23
N GLN A 59 -3.92 -5.61 8.92
CA GLN A 59 -4.86 -4.66 9.51
C GLN A 59 -4.99 -3.46 8.56
N GLU A 60 -6.22 -3.01 8.28
CA GLU A 60 -6.47 -1.83 7.45
C GLU A 60 -6.97 -0.66 8.30
N VAL A 61 -6.53 0.56 7.96
CA VAL A 61 -7.14 1.83 8.38
C VAL A 61 -7.37 2.68 7.14
N THR A 62 -8.38 3.54 7.16
CA THR A 62 -8.61 4.53 6.08
C THR A 62 -8.51 5.94 6.65
N VAL A 63 -7.75 6.80 5.97
CA VAL A 63 -7.55 8.21 6.34
C VAL A 63 -7.94 9.15 5.18
N PRO A 64 -8.35 10.39 5.45
CA PRO A 64 -8.44 11.43 4.43
C PRO A 64 -7.09 11.65 3.73
N GLY A 65 -7.09 11.82 2.41
CA GLY A 65 -5.90 12.24 1.68
C GLY A 65 -5.84 11.78 0.24
N SER A 66 -4.89 12.35 -0.52
CA SER A 66 -4.64 11.98 -1.91
C SER A 66 -3.39 11.11 -2.06
N HIS A 67 -2.26 11.69 -2.48
CA HIS A 67 -1.00 10.94 -2.67
C HIS A 67 -0.05 11.06 -1.48
N PHE A 68 0.12 12.27 -0.93
CA PHE A 68 1.00 12.55 0.19
C PHE A 68 0.23 12.50 1.51
N ILE A 69 -0.33 11.33 1.82
CA ILE A 69 -1.28 11.14 2.93
C ILE A 69 -0.68 11.43 4.31
N GLN A 70 0.65 11.48 4.41
CA GLN A 70 1.37 11.90 5.61
C GLN A 70 1.23 13.40 5.87
N GLU A 71 1.03 14.21 4.84
CA GLU A 71 0.81 15.66 4.95
C GLU A 71 -0.68 15.99 5.18
N ASP A 72 -1.57 15.09 4.79
CA ASP A 72 -3.03 15.24 4.98
C ASP A 72 -3.49 14.72 6.35
N SER A 73 -3.00 13.54 6.76
CA SER A 73 -3.46 12.80 7.96
C SER A 73 -2.31 12.26 8.84
N PRO A 74 -1.33 13.11 9.25
CA PRO A 74 -0.16 12.66 10.00
C PRO A 74 -0.52 11.99 11.34
N ASP A 75 -1.43 12.59 12.10
CA ASP A 75 -1.77 12.13 13.46
C ASP A 75 -2.50 10.78 13.44
N GLU A 76 -3.45 10.61 12.50
CA GLU A 76 -4.22 9.37 12.34
C GLU A 76 -3.33 8.20 11.93
N ILE A 77 -2.41 8.45 11.00
CA ILE A 77 -1.40 7.48 10.57
C ILE A 77 -0.47 7.13 11.73
N GLY A 78 0.05 8.13 12.45
CA GLY A 78 0.93 7.92 13.60
C GLY A 78 0.29 7.07 14.68
N GLN A 79 -0.98 7.34 15.00
CA GLN A 79 -1.75 6.56 15.97
C GLN A 79 -1.96 5.12 15.49
N ALA A 80 -2.33 4.93 14.22
CA ALA A 80 -2.51 3.59 13.64
C ALA A 80 -1.23 2.75 13.70
N ILE A 81 -0.08 3.35 13.40
CA ILE A 81 1.24 2.69 13.50
C ILE A 81 1.54 2.31 14.96
N ALA A 82 1.34 3.24 15.90
CA ALA A 82 1.61 3.00 17.31
C ALA A 82 0.75 1.87 17.88
N ASP A 83 -0.55 1.85 17.53
CA ASP A 83 -1.48 0.80 17.98
C ASP A 83 -1.18 -0.55 17.33
N TRP A 84 -0.89 -0.57 16.04
CA TRP A 84 -0.48 -1.79 15.34
C TRP A 84 0.80 -2.37 15.95
N ARG A 85 1.81 -1.53 16.23
CA ARG A 85 3.07 -1.97 16.82
C ARG A 85 2.92 -2.58 18.22
N ARG A 86 1.92 -2.16 19.01
CA ARG A 86 1.64 -2.75 20.33
C ARG A 86 0.99 -4.13 20.25
N ARG A 87 0.37 -4.48 19.12
CA ARG A 87 -0.40 -5.72 18.93
C ARG A 87 0.44 -6.86 18.34
N ILE A 88 1.52 -6.53 17.64
CA ILE A 88 2.42 -7.49 16.99
C ILE A 88 3.64 -7.83 17.84
#